data_AF-A0A0N8H4Y2-F1
#
_entry.id   AF-A0A0N8H4Y2-F1
#
_cell.length_a   1.000
_cell.length_b   1.000
_cell.length_c   1.000
_cell.angle_alpha   90.00
_cell.angle_beta   90.00
_cell.angle_gamma   90.00
#
_symmetry.space_group_name_H-M   'P 1'
#
loop_
_entity.id
_entity.type
_entity.pdbx_description
1 polymer ?
#
loop_
_entity_poly.entity_id
_entity_poly.type
_entity_poly.pdbx_seq_one_letter_code
_entity_poly.pdbx_strand_id
1 'polypeptide(L)'
;MAKIAPEHSLEDMVKDLGPEVDPSAHPCSPSGFYLDLGPVSASLYERTRREFDALQMAKKFRQCSTLSRPHAFSRSDSTKIEPISGVEIRENGITGYFRFSVDVHYGTNQKLSLPMTQDDICQILSIPRGAKVPSAHSLNYLWNDERLLKGIGDPTGFYFPIAKGLGFLSANKLLRHEALPMAYRCTAFRFEDMDDLVKCLLAIGRLGRGNVEALDFPWESGSDSKQKWELFPQCEDNHLKLPSLHVDQCVDLLQQCTRLKYLRIQFSQEVLSSISKCTFETDPGIRRLCSLRRIPNVKIYSLISEVANNGLAEWLKDQIEHSNELRATQST
;
A
#
# COMPACT_ATOMS: atom_id res chain seq x y z
N MET A 1 -32.96 -25.18 -29.11
CA MET A 1 -31.88 -24.23 -28.73
C MET A 1 -30.80 -24.29 -29.80
N ALA A 2 -30.65 -23.22 -30.59
CA ALA A 2 -29.56 -23.14 -31.56
C ALA A 2 -28.23 -22.98 -30.80
N LYS A 3 -27.29 -23.90 -30.96
CA LYS A 3 -25.93 -23.75 -30.43
C LYS A 3 -25.23 -22.70 -31.29
N ILE A 4 -24.93 -21.54 -30.71
CA ILE A 4 -24.11 -20.52 -31.37
C ILE A 4 -22.72 -21.12 -31.53
N ALA A 5 -22.25 -21.21 -32.78
CA ALA A 5 -20.88 -21.63 -33.05
C ALA A 5 -19.90 -20.58 -32.50
N PRO A 6 -18.79 -20.98 -31.88
CA PRO A 6 -17.78 -20.05 -31.39
C PRO A 6 -17.21 -19.20 -32.53
N GLU A 7 -16.95 -17.92 -32.27
CA GLU A 7 -16.41 -16.97 -33.27
C GLU A 7 -14.99 -17.30 -33.73
N HIS A 8 -14.20 -17.96 -32.87
CA HIS A 8 -12.83 -18.37 -33.15
C HIS A 8 -12.62 -19.85 -32.81
N SER A 9 -11.96 -20.56 -33.71
CA SER A 9 -11.50 -21.93 -33.47
C SER A 9 -10.36 -21.93 -32.45
N LEU A 10 -10.16 -23.07 -31.78
CA LEU A 10 -9.03 -23.21 -30.83
C LEU A 10 -7.69 -23.02 -31.54
N GLU A 11 -7.56 -23.54 -32.74
CA GLU A 11 -6.36 -23.50 -33.57
C GLU A 11 -5.99 -22.07 -33.94
N ASP A 12 -6.97 -21.24 -34.30
CA ASP A 12 -6.75 -19.82 -34.60
C ASP A 12 -6.27 -19.04 -33.38
N MET A 13 -6.89 -19.27 -32.22
CA MET A 13 -6.49 -18.60 -30.97
C MET A 13 -5.07 -19.00 -30.55
N VAL A 14 -4.71 -20.28 -30.66
CA VAL A 14 -3.36 -20.78 -30.37
C VAL A 14 -2.34 -20.15 -31.32
N LYS A 15 -2.65 -20.12 -32.62
CA LYS A 15 -1.79 -19.52 -33.63
C LYS A 15 -1.49 -18.04 -33.34
N ASP A 16 -2.50 -17.30 -32.89
CA ASP A 16 -2.38 -15.88 -32.54
C ASP A 16 -1.64 -15.62 -31.22
N LEU A 17 -1.72 -16.56 -30.26
CA LEU A 17 -0.95 -16.52 -29.01
C LEU A 17 0.54 -16.89 -29.23
N GLY A 18 0.84 -17.63 -30.30
CA GLY A 18 2.18 -17.97 -30.76
C GLY A 18 2.41 -19.48 -30.90
N PRO A 19 3.32 -19.91 -31.78
CA PRO A 19 3.41 -21.30 -32.28
C PRO A 19 3.91 -22.36 -31.28
N GLU A 20 4.18 -22.02 -30.03
CA GLU A 20 4.83 -22.92 -29.06
C GLU A 20 3.91 -23.40 -27.94
N VAL A 21 2.59 -23.09 -27.96
CA VAL A 21 1.67 -23.54 -26.90
C VAL A 21 1.51 -25.06 -26.97
N ASP A 22 2.42 -25.78 -26.33
CA ASP A 22 2.28 -27.20 -26.10
C ASP A 22 1.09 -27.41 -25.14
N PRO A 23 -0.03 -27.99 -25.61
CA PRO A 23 -1.22 -28.20 -24.79
C PRO A 23 -0.94 -29.08 -23.56
N SER A 24 0.14 -29.87 -23.61
CA SER A 24 0.58 -30.74 -22.52
C SER A 24 1.52 -30.07 -21.51
N ALA A 25 2.15 -28.96 -21.89
CA ALA A 25 3.11 -28.23 -21.07
C ALA A 25 2.47 -27.14 -20.18
N HIS A 26 1.18 -27.25 -19.84
CA HIS A 26 0.53 -26.33 -18.91
C HIS A 26 0.58 -26.86 -17.45
N PRO A 27 1.61 -26.52 -16.65
CA PRO A 27 1.72 -26.87 -15.23
C PRO A 27 0.76 -26.10 -14.32
N CYS A 28 -0.19 -25.32 -14.86
CA CYS A 28 -1.25 -24.76 -14.03
C CYS A 28 -2.16 -25.88 -13.57
N SER A 29 -1.87 -26.38 -12.36
CA SER A 29 -2.82 -27.17 -11.58
C SER A 29 -4.18 -26.44 -11.63
N PRO A 30 -5.30 -27.14 -11.83
CA PRO A 30 -6.63 -26.52 -12.00
C PRO A 30 -7.13 -25.68 -10.81
N SER A 31 -6.29 -25.49 -9.78
CA SER A 31 -6.52 -24.68 -8.59
C SER A 31 -5.99 -23.23 -8.69
N GLY A 32 -5.59 -22.75 -9.87
CA GLY A 32 -5.09 -21.38 -10.08
C GLY A 32 -6.19 -20.33 -10.29
N PHE A 33 -5.84 -19.05 -10.14
CA PHE A 33 -6.72 -17.91 -10.42
C PHE A 33 -6.04 -16.91 -11.36
N TYR A 34 -6.74 -16.37 -12.35
CA TYR A 34 -6.21 -15.28 -13.18
C TYR A 34 -6.02 -13.98 -12.36
N LEU A 35 -5.40 -12.94 -12.94
CA LEU A 35 -5.24 -11.62 -12.30
C LEU A 35 -6.56 -10.98 -11.86
N ASP A 36 -7.66 -11.28 -12.56
CA ASP A 36 -9.01 -10.85 -12.18
C ASP A 36 -9.67 -11.78 -11.13
N LEU A 37 -8.90 -12.74 -10.61
CA LEU A 37 -9.29 -13.81 -9.71
C LEU A 37 -10.42 -14.72 -10.20
N GLY A 38 -10.68 -14.74 -11.50
CA GLY A 38 -11.49 -15.82 -12.07
C GLY A 38 -10.72 -17.13 -11.94
N PRO A 39 -11.38 -18.24 -11.55
CA PRO A 39 -10.71 -19.53 -11.53
C PRO A 39 -10.19 -19.87 -12.93
N VAL A 40 -9.01 -20.49 -12.98
CA VAL A 40 -8.46 -21.02 -14.22
C VAL A 40 -9.34 -22.20 -14.65
N SER A 41 -10.01 -22.07 -15.79
CA SER A 41 -10.90 -23.12 -16.30
C SER A 41 -10.11 -24.41 -16.57
N ALA A 42 -10.68 -25.57 -16.27
CA ALA A 42 -10.09 -26.85 -16.66
C ALA A 42 -10.12 -27.06 -18.19
N SER A 43 -11.07 -26.40 -18.88
CA SER A 43 -11.20 -26.48 -20.34
C SER A 43 -10.04 -25.75 -21.02
N LEU A 44 -9.31 -26.44 -21.89
CA LEU A 44 -8.27 -25.84 -22.72
C LEU A 44 -8.85 -24.68 -23.55
N TYR A 45 -10.03 -24.88 -24.14
CA TYR A 45 -10.68 -23.86 -24.96
C TYR A 45 -10.97 -22.57 -24.18
N GLU A 46 -11.57 -22.67 -23.00
CA GLU A 46 -11.90 -21.49 -22.19
C GLU A 46 -10.64 -20.76 -21.71
N ARG A 47 -9.56 -21.49 -21.37
CA ARG A 47 -8.27 -20.89 -21.02
C ARG A 47 -7.66 -20.14 -22.19
N THR A 48 -7.52 -20.81 -23.34
CA THR A 48 -6.95 -20.22 -24.55
C THR A 48 -7.75 -19.02 -25.01
N ARG A 49 -9.08 -19.11 -24.97
CA ARG A 49 -9.98 -17.99 -25.27
C ARG A 49 -9.73 -16.80 -24.37
N ARG A 50 -9.61 -17.02 -23.06
CA ARG A 50 -9.36 -15.93 -22.11
C ARG A 50 -7.99 -15.27 -22.32
N GLU A 51 -6.95 -16.06 -22.58
CA GLU A 51 -5.62 -15.52 -22.94
C GLU A 51 -5.66 -14.72 -24.24
N PHE A 52 -6.37 -15.24 -25.24
CA PHE A 52 -6.58 -14.58 -26.51
C PHE A 52 -7.31 -13.26 -26.34
N ASP A 53 -8.42 -13.24 -25.60
CA ASP A 53 -9.19 -12.02 -25.31
C ASP A 53 -8.32 -10.98 -24.59
N ALA A 54 -7.53 -11.39 -23.60
CA ALA A 54 -6.60 -10.51 -22.88
C ALA A 54 -5.51 -9.94 -23.82
N LEU A 55 -4.95 -10.78 -24.70
CA LEU A 55 -4.00 -10.34 -25.73
C LEU A 55 -4.64 -9.34 -26.69
N GLN A 56 -5.86 -9.59 -27.16
CA GLN A 56 -6.56 -8.68 -28.07
C GLN A 56 -6.87 -7.34 -27.40
N MET A 57 -7.27 -7.34 -26.13
CA MET A 57 -7.43 -6.10 -25.36
C MET A 57 -6.10 -5.34 -25.27
N ALA A 58 -5.01 -6.01 -24.93
CA ALA A 58 -3.70 -5.38 -24.84
C ALA A 58 -3.20 -4.82 -26.18
N LYS A 59 -3.46 -5.53 -27.29
CA LYS A 59 -3.19 -5.02 -28.66
C LYS A 59 -3.95 -3.71 -28.94
N LYS A 60 -5.23 -3.65 -28.59
CA LYS A 60 -6.05 -2.43 -28.73
C LYS A 60 -5.50 -1.27 -27.90
N PHE A 61 -5.07 -1.53 -26.65
CA PHE A 61 -4.49 -0.49 -25.80
C PHE A 61 -3.14 0.02 -26.31
N ARG A 62 -2.27 -0.87 -26.80
CA ARG A 62 -0.95 -0.50 -27.33
C ARG A 62 -1.04 0.40 -28.56
N GLN A 63 -2.07 0.25 -29.39
CA GLN A 63 -2.30 1.16 -30.53
C GLN A 63 -2.56 2.61 -30.09
N CYS A 64 -3.00 2.83 -28.85
CA CYS A 64 -3.21 4.16 -28.28
C CYS A 64 -2.01 4.71 -27.50
N SER A 65 -0.96 3.94 -27.24
CA SER A 65 0.17 4.34 -26.39
C SER A 65 1.52 4.14 -27.08
N THR A 66 2.27 5.22 -27.31
CA THR A 66 3.61 5.23 -27.94
C THR A 66 4.75 4.79 -27.00
N LEU A 67 4.49 3.91 -26.04
CA LEU A 67 5.50 3.49 -25.06
C LEU A 67 6.38 2.36 -25.62
N SER A 68 7.69 2.62 -25.63
CA SER A 68 8.75 1.67 -25.99
C SER A 68 8.74 0.45 -25.08
N ARG A 69 8.91 -0.74 -25.66
CA ARG A 69 8.99 -2.01 -24.93
C ARG A 69 10.25 -2.04 -24.03
N PRO A 70 10.15 -2.39 -22.74
CA PRO A 70 11.32 -2.69 -21.93
C PRO A 70 12.06 -3.92 -22.48
N HIS A 71 13.38 -3.96 -22.29
CA HIS A 71 14.24 -5.04 -22.79
C HIS A 71 13.77 -6.42 -22.31
N ALA A 72 13.88 -7.41 -23.21
CA ALA A 72 13.39 -8.76 -22.97
C ALA A 72 14.18 -9.46 -21.85
N PHE A 73 13.47 -10.17 -20.97
CA PHE A 73 14.07 -11.16 -20.09
C PHE A 73 14.78 -12.22 -20.95
N SER A 74 16.06 -12.51 -20.63
CA SER A 74 16.79 -13.61 -21.28
C SER A 74 16.29 -14.94 -20.72
N ARG A 75 15.97 -15.88 -21.62
CA ARG A 75 15.18 -17.11 -21.44
C ARG A 75 15.83 -18.20 -20.57
N SER A 76 16.80 -17.91 -19.71
CA SER A 76 17.70 -18.95 -19.17
C SER A 76 17.79 -19.11 -17.66
N ASP A 77 17.20 -18.24 -16.83
CA ASP A 77 17.29 -18.40 -15.38
C ASP A 77 15.92 -18.23 -14.74
N SER A 78 15.39 -19.30 -14.13
CA SER A 78 14.35 -19.19 -13.11
C SER A 78 14.92 -18.31 -12.01
N THR A 79 14.73 -17.00 -12.14
CA THR A 79 15.27 -16.07 -11.18
C THR A 79 14.35 -16.23 -9.98
N LYS A 80 14.78 -17.00 -8.98
CA LYS A 80 14.25 -16.85 -7.62
C LYS A 80 14.69 -15.46 -7.19
N ILE A 81 13.91 -14.49 -7.63
CA ILE A 81 13.96 -13.19 -7.05
C ILE A 81 13.36 -13.42 -5.67
N GLU A 82 14.17 -13.34 -4.63
CA GLU A 82 13.66 -13.21 -3.27
C GLU A 82 13.38 -11.72 -3.01
N PRO A 83 12.12 -11.27 -3.02
CA PRO A 83 11.76 -10.04 -2.34
C PRO A 83 10.70 -10.29 -1.27
N ILE A 84 10.83 -9.56 -0.16
CA ILE A 84 9.79 -9.25 0.83
C ILE A 84 8.98 -10.50 1.25
N SER A 85 9.53 -11.25 2.22
CA SER A 85 8.87 -12.31 3.00
C SER A 85 7.56 -12.84 2.41
N GLY A 86 7.66 -13.67 1.37
CA GLY A 86 6.53 -14.47 0.87
C GLY A 86 6.05 -14.22 -0.56
N VAL A 87 6.79 -13.56 -1.46
CA VAL A 87 6.43 -13.50 -2.90
C VAL A 87 7.48 -14.22 -3.74
N GLU A 88 7.10 -15.23 -4.51
CA GLU A 88 7.97 -15.96 -5.45
C GLU A 88 7.48 -15.73 -6.87
N ILE A 89 8.32 -15.14 -7.73
CA ILE A 89 8.03 -14.98 -9.15
C ILE A 89 8.72 -16.11 -9.91
N ARG A 90 7.97 -16.87 -10.71
CA ARG A 90 8.51 -17.93 -11.57
C ARG A 90 8.13 -17.66 -13.00
N GLU A 91 9.09 -17.73 -13.91
CA GLU A 91 8.74 -17.90 -15.32
C GLU A 91 8.24 -19.33 -15.50
N ASN A 92 6.96 -19.47 -15.82
CA ASN A 92 6.44 -20.77 -16.20
C ASN A 92 6.97 -20.96 -17.61
N GLY A 93 7.85 -21.93 -17.88
CA GLY A 93 8.44 -22.20 -19.21
C GLY A 93 7.43 -22.52 -20.34
N ILE A 94 6.16 -22.23 -20.09
CA ILE A 94 5.01 -22.19 -20.96
C ILE A 94 5.09 -20.97 -21.87
N THR A 95 4.77 -21.19 -23.13
CA THR A 95 4.42 -20.11 -24.04
C THR A 95 2.94 -19.77 -23.94
N GLY A 96 2.63 -18.49 -23.81
CA GLY A 96 1.27 -17.96 -23.70
C GLY A 96 1.30 -16.46 -23.46
N TYR A 97 0.15 -15.86 -23.19
CA TYR A 97 0.08 -14.44 -22.81
C TYR A 97 0.51 -14.24 -21.35
N PHE A 98 0.15 -15.17 -20.46
CA PHE A 98 0.57 -15.18 -19.05
C PHE A 98 1.76 -16.11 -18.82
N ARG A 99 2.97 -15.60 -19.08
CA ARG A 99 4.22 -16.39 -19.04
C ARG A 99 4.81 -16.56 -17.64
N PHE A 100 4.37 -15.76 -16.68
CA PHE A 100 4.91 -15.77 -15.32
C PHE A 100 3.84 -16.25 -14.35
N SER A 101 4.24 -16.89 -13.25
CA SER A 101 3.42 -17.03 -12.05
C SER A 101 4.03 -16.18 -10.95
N VAL A 102 3.17 -15.49 -10.21
CA VAL A 102 3.53 -14.84 -8.95
C VAL A 102 2.82 -15.57 -7.84
N ASP A 103 3.61 -16.16 -6.97
CA ASP A 103 3.16 -16.97 -5.87
C ASP A 103 3.26 -16.17 -4.57
N VAL A 104 2.11 -15.89 -3.96
CA VAL A 104 2.03 -15.17 -2.68
C VAL A 104 1.81 -16.17 -1.55
N HIS A 105 2.74 -16.21 -0.59
CA HIS A 105 2.78 -17.09 0.57
C HIS A 105 2.26 -16.36 1.81
N TYR A 106 1.11 -16.79 2.34
CA TYR A 106 0.43 -16.13 3.48
C TYR A 106 0.80 -16.72 4.85
N GLY A 107 2.07 -17.09 5.08
CA GLY A 107 2.57 -17.59 6.38
C GLY A 107 1.98 -18.92 6.87
N THR A 108 0.92 -19.44 6.25
CA THR A 108 0.15 -20.63 6.69
C THR A 108 0.26 -21.82 5.74
N ASN A 109 1.38 -21.95 5.00
CA ASN A 109 1.55 -22.87 3.86
C ASN A 109 0.55 -22.67 2.70
N GLN A 110 -0.37 -21.70 2.80
CA GLN A 110 -1.25 -21.33 1.71
C GLN A 110 -0.50 -20.45 0.71
N LYS A 111 -0.63 -20.84 -0.56
CA LYS A 111 0.03 -20.25 -1.70
C LYS A 111 -1.02 -19.80 -2.70
N LEU A 112 -1.09 -18.50 -2.99
CA LEU A 112 -1.92 -17.97 -4.06
C LEU A 112 -1.04 -17.78 -5.30
N SER A 113 -1.28 -18.59 -6.34
CA SER A 113 -0.56 -18.49 -7.61
C SER A 113 -1.35 -17.66 -8.60
N LEU A 114 -0.74 -16.58 -9.07
CA LEU A 114 -1.32 -15.62 -10.01
C LEU A 114 -0.52 -15.67 -11.34
N PRO A 115 -1.04 -16.28 -12.41
CA PRO A 115 -0.55 -16.07 -13.78
C PRO A 115 -0.49 -14.57 -14.12
N MET A 116 0.67 -14.11 -14.55
CA MET A 116 0.96 -12.71 -14.90
C MET A 116 1.61 -12.60 -16.28
N THR A 117 1.37 -11.47 -16.94
CA THR A 117 2.02 -11.16 -18.22
C THR A 117 3.43 -10.63 -17.98
N GLN A 118 4.24 -10.57 -19.04
CA GLN A 118 5.57 -9.95 -18.96
C GLN A 118 5.50 -8.47 -18.57
N ASP A 119 4.49 -7.75 -19.04
CA ASP A 119 4.33 -6.33 -18.73
C ASP A 119 4.02 -6.14 -17.23
N ASP A 120 3.18 -7.01 -16.65
CA ASP A 120 2.87 -6.99 -15.21
C ASP A 120 4.13 -7.24 -14.36
N ILE A 121 4.94 -8.23 -14.74
CA ILE A 121 6.20 -8.53 -14.05
C ILE A 121 7.19 -7.37 -14.18
N CYS A 122 7.37 -6.83 -15.38
CA CYS A 122 8.19 -5.64 -15.58
C CYS A 122 7.74 -4.50 -14.66
N GLN A 123 6.43 -4.28 -14.52
CA GLN A 123 5.89 -3.26 -13.63
C GLN A 123 6.19 -3.55 -12.16
N ILE A 124 5.96 -4.78 -11.68
CA ILE A 124 6.27 -5.21 -10.30
C ILE A 124 7.75 -5.04 -9.99
N LEU A 125 8.62 -5.40 -10.94
CA LEU A 125 10.08 -5.31 -10.78
C LEU A 125 10.61 -3.88 -10.91
N SER A 126 9.87 -3.00 -11.60
CA SER A 126 10.19 -1.58 -11.71
C SER A 126 9.85 -0.79 -10.44
N ILE A 127 9.14 -1.40 -9.48
CA ILE A 127 8.91 -0.78 -8.18
C ILE A 127 10.26 -0.69 -7.46
N PRO A 128 10.82 0.51 -7.21
CA PRO A 128 12.09 0.69 -6.51
C PRO A 128 12.05 -0.04 -5.18
N ARG A 129 12.88 -1.07 -5.09
CA ARG A 129 13.10 -1.85 -3.88
C ARG A 129 14.03 -1.03 -3.02
N GLY A 130 13.53 -0.58 -1.86
CA GLY A 130 14.26 0.16 -0.82
C GLY A 130 15.77 0.25 -1.05
N ALA A 131 16.18 1.17 -1.92
CA ALA A 131 17.56 1.55 -2.05
C ALA A 131 17.88 2.43 -0.83
N LYS A 132 19.10 2.31 -0.30
CA LYS A 132 19.65 3.29 0.65
C LYS A 132 19.34 4.69 0.12
N VAL A 133 18.76 5.52 0.99
CA VAL A 133 18.37 6.91 0.72
C VAL A 133 19.45 7.60 -0.12
N PRO A 134 19.13 8.01 -1.38
CA PRO A 134 20.04 8.86 -2.14
C PRO A 134 20.11 10.23 -1.47
N SER A 135 21.27 10.88 -1.54
CA SER A 135 21.49 12.19 -0.91
C SER A 135 20.42 13.22 -1.32
N ALA A 136 20.17 14.17 -0.42
CA ALA A 136 19.09 15.15 -0.46
C ALA A 136 18.98 15.98 -1.77
N HIS A 137 19.98 15.96 -2.65
CA HIS A 137 19.93 16.61 -3.95
C HIS A 137 19.20 15.83 -5.06
N SER A 138 18.90 14.54 -4.89
CA SER A 138 18.22 13.72 -5.92
C SER A 138 16.69 13.68 -5.80
N LEU A 139 16.10 14.20 -4.72
CA LEU A 139 14.66 14.14 -4.47
C LEU A 139 13.83 15.18 -5.26
N ASN A 140 14.44 16.26 -5.74
CA ASN A 140 13.74 17.28 -6.56
C ASN A 140 13.42 16.81 -7.99
N TYR A 141 14.08 15.76 -8.49
CA TYR A 141 13.75 15.20 -9.80
C TYR A 141 12.71 14.07 -9.74
N LEU A 142 12.46 13.49 -8.57
CA LEU A 142 11.46 12.43 -8.38
C LEU A 142 10.02 12.96 -8.31
N TRP A 143 9.80 14.24 -8.03
CA TRP A 143 8.46 14.84 -8.08
C TRP A 143 7.93 15.10 -9.49
N ASN A 144 8.77 15.04 -10.53
CA ASN A 144 8.33 15.14 -11.92
C ASN A 144 8.00 13.78 -12.56
N ASP A 145 8.30 12.66 -11.89
CA ASP A 145 7.93 11.34 -12.40
C ASP A 145 6.68 10.82 -11.67
N GLU A 146 5.52 11.25 -12.15
CA GLU A 146 4.18 10.91 -11.62
C GLU A 146 3.80 9.41 -11.66
N ARG A 147 4.76 8.49 -11.77
CA ARG A 147 4.51 7.09 -12.13
C ARG A 147 4.49 6.13 -10.96
N LEU A 148 4.99 6.53 -9.80
CA LEU A 148 5.45 5.57 -8.79
C LEU A 148 4.55 5.44 -7.54
N LEU A 149 3.60 6.36 -7.33
CA LEU A 149 2.62 6.31 -6.23
C LEU A 149 1.21 5.87 -6.64
N LYS A 150 1.01 5.40 -7.89
CA LYS A 150 -0.34 5.29 -8.49
C LYS A 150 -1.04 3.93 -8.39
N GLY A 151 -0.51 2.92 -7.70
CA GLY A 151 -1.05 1.55 -7.81
C GLY A 151 -1.08 0.77 -6.51
N ILE A 152 -2.02 1.08 -5.61
CA ILE A 152 -2.79 0.22 -4.67
C ILE A 152 -3.69 1.20 -3.89
N GLY A 153 -4.44 2.03 -4.62
CA GLY A 153 -5.42 2.92 -4.03
C GLY A 153 -6.72 2.16 -3.79
N ASP A 154 -7.31 2.33 -2.62
CA ASP A 154 -8.71 1.94 -2.38
C ASP A 154 -9.61 2.63 -3.42
N PRO A 155 -10.57 1.93 -4.07
CA PRO A 155 -11.55 2.56 -4.95
C PRO A 155 -12.46 3.63 -4.29
N THR A 156 -12.38 3.85 -2.96
CA THR A 156 -12.97 5.00 -2.27
C THR A 156 -11.97 6.12 -1.89
N GLY A 157 -10.67 5.93 -2.14
CA GLY A 157 -9.61 6.93 -1.98
C GLY A 157 -9.28 7.67 -3.30
N PHE A 158 -8.30 8.57 -3.28
CA PHE A 158 -7.86 9.34 -4.46
C PHE A 158 -7.32 8.38 -5.53
N TYR A 159 -8.20 8.01 -6.46
CA TYR A 159 -7.91 7.12 -7.57
C TYR A 159 -7.44 7.96 -8.76
N PHE A 160 -6.15 7.88 -9.10
CA PHE A 160 -5.73 8.16 -10.48
C PHE A 160 -6.10 6.93 -11.31
N PRO A 161 -6.98 7.04 -12.31
CA PRO A 161 -7.21 5.95 -13.23
C PRO A 161 -5.92 5.70 -14.00
N ILE A 162 -5.15 4.69 -13.61
CA ILE A 162 -4.16 4.13 -14.51
C ILE A 162 -4.99 3.40 -15.58
N ALA A 163 -5.32 4.11 -16.66
CA ALA A 163 -5.97 3.62 -17.88
C ALA A 163 -7.34 2.90 -17.73
N LYS A 164 -8.26 3.16 -18.66
CA LYS A 164 -9.59 2.51 -18.74
C LYS A 164 -9.56 1.00 -19.09
N GLY A 165 -8.43 0.31 -18.89
CA GLY A 165 -8.17 -1.05 -19.37
C GLY A 165 -7.64 -2.04 -18.34
N LEU A 166 -7.42 -1.61 -17.10
CA LEU A 166 -6.79 -2.46 -16.08
C LEU A 166 -7.85 -3.27 -15.32
N GLY A 167 -8.24 -4.41 -15.91
CA GLY A 167 -9.13 -5.39 -15.30
C GLY A 167 -8.67 -5.90 -13.93
N PHE A 168 -7.40 -5.73 -13.57
CA PHE A 168 -6.89 -6.05 -12.22
C PHE A 168 -7.49 -5.15 -11.12
N LEU A 169 -7.96 -3.95 -11.46
CA LEU A 169 -8.64 -3.03 -10.53
C LEU A 169 -10.09 -3.46 -10.26
N SER A 170 -10.57 -4.45 -11.01
CA SER A 170 -11.74 -5.24 -10.62
C SER A 170 -11.42 -6.29 -9.55
N ALA A 171 -10.24 -6.22 -8.90
CA ALA A 171 -9.87 -7.00 -7.70
C ALA A 171 -11.13 -7.45 -6.98
N ASN A 172 -11.41 -8.76 -7.09
CA ASN A 172 -12.69 -9.36 -6.81
C ASN A 172 -13.26 -8.78 -5.50
N LYS A 173 -14.57 -8.57 -5.43
CA LYS A 173 -15.27 -8.14 -4.21
C LYS A 173 -14.72 -8.89 -2.97
N LEU A 174 -14.38 -10.17 -3.12
CA LEU A 174 -13.71 -10.97 -2.10
C LEU A 174 -12.36 -10.40 -1.61
N LEU A 175 -11.42 -10.03 -2.49
CA LEU A 175 -10.17 -9.38 -2.04
C LEU A 175 -10.44 -8.07 -1.30
N ARG A 176 -11.34 -7.24 -1.84
CA ARG A 176 -11.63 -5.92 -1.25
C ARG A 176 -12.37 -6.00 0.07
N HIS A 177 -13.23 -6.99 0.25
CA HIS A 177 -14.05 -7.11 1.45
C HIS A 177 -13.49 -8.11 2.48
N GLU A 178 -12.59 -9.00 2.08
CA GLU A 178 -12.04 -10.04 2.97
C GLU A 178 -10.52 -9.89 3.12
N ALA A 179 -9.76 -10.18 2.06
CA ALA A 179 -8.30 -10.30 2.16
C ALA A 179 -7.60 -8.97 2.52
N LEU A 180 -7.97 -7.88 1.86
CA LEU A 180 -7.34 -6.58 2.02
C LEU A 180 -7.64 -5.97 3.41
N PRO A 181 -8.90 -5.96 3.91
CA PRO A 181 -9.19 -5.67 5.30
C PRO A 181 -8.36 -6.50 6.27
N MET A 182 -8.20 -7.81 6.02
CA MET A 182 -7.42 -8.68 6.88
C MET A 182 -5.93 -8.30 6.87
N ALA A 183 -5.36 -7.99 5.70
CA ALA A 183 -3.98 -7.54 5.57
C ALA A 183 -3.72 -6.24 6.36
N TYR A 184 -4.59 -5.23 6.24
CA TYR A 184 -4.48 -4.00 7.03
C TYR A 184 -4.51 -4.26 8.54
N ARG A 185 -5.38 -5.16 8.99
CA ARG A 185 -5.51 -5.50 10.42
C ARG A 185 -4.28 -6.21 10.97
N CYS A 186 -3.64 -7.04 10.16
CA CYS A 186 -2.45 -7.78 10.52
C CYS A 186 -1.15 -7.00 10.33
N THR A 187 -1.22 -5.75 9.85
CA THR A 187 -0.05 -4.91 9.58
C THR A 187 0.08 -3.83 10.65
N ALA A 188 1.26 -3.75 11.28
CA ALA A 188 1.64 -2.60 12.10
C ALA A 188 2.32 -1.57 11.20
N PHE A 189 1.65 -0.44 10.98
CA PHE A 189 2.17 0.61 10.12
C PHE A 189 3.13 1.50 10.89
N ARG A 190 4.33 1.69 10.33
CA ARG A 190 5.35 2.57 10.89
C ARG A 190 5.74 3.63 9.86
N PHE A 191 5.77 4.88 10.30
CA PHE A 191 6.11 6.03 9.45
C PHE A 191 7.32 6.78 9.98
N GLU A 192 8.04 7.45 9.08
CA GLU A 192 9.20 8.28 9.43
C GLU A 192 8.76 9.63 10.01
N ASP A 193 7.66 10.19 9.52
CA ASP A 193 7.08 11.43 10.02
C ASP A 193 5.56 11.49 9.78
N MET A 194 4.95 12.60 10.20
CA MET A 194 3.53 12.87 10.02
C MET A 194 3.13 13.05 8.54
N ASP A 195 4.03 13.53 7.69
CA ASP A 195 3.74 13.79 6.27
C ASP A 195 3.52 12.45 5.56
N ASP A 196 4.34 11.45 5.85
CA ASP A 196 4.23 10.11 5.30
C ASP A 196 3.02 9.35 5.82
N LEU A 197 2.70 9.51 7.11
CA LEU A 197 1.44 9.01 7.67
C LEU A 197 0.24 9.57 6.90
N VAL A 198 0.18 10.90 6.71
CA VAL A 198 -0.94 11.56 6.01
C VAL A 198 -1.04 11.07 4.57
N LYS A 199 0.08 11.01 3.83
CA LYS A 199 0.12 10.48 2.45
C LYS A 199 -0.41 9.05 2.40
N CYS A 200 0.04 8.18 3.31
CA CYS A 200 -0.37 6.79 3.36
C CYS A 200 -1.86 6.66 3.68
N LEU A 201 -2.34 7.33 4.74
CA LEU A 201 -3.74 7.28 5.15
C LEU A 201 -4.68 7.81 4.05
N LEU A 202 -4.26 8.82 3.27
CA LEU A 202 -4.99 9.28 2.08
C LEU A 202 -5.03 8.21 0.98
N ALA A 203 -3.88 7.59 0.68
CA ALA A 203 -3.75 6.60 -0.39
C ALA A 203 -4.57 5.32 -0.14
N ILE A 204 -4.57 4.80 1.10
CA ILE A 204 -5.31 3.57 1.45
C ILE A 204 -6.84 3.77 1.54
N GLY A 205 -7.33 5.00 1.40
CA GLY A 205 -8.76 5.34 1.38
C GLY A 205 -9.54 4.93 2.63
N ARG A 206 -10.88 4.99 2.55
CA ARG A 206 -11.74 4.71 3.71
C ARG A 206 -11.69 3.24 4.11
N LEU A 207 -11.58 2.33 3.13
CA LEU A 207 -11.49 0.90 3.38
C LEU A 207 -10.24 0.58 4.18
N GLY A 208 -9.08 1.10 3.76
CA GLY A 208 -7.82 0.90 4.47
C GLY A 208 -7.87 1.48 5.87
N ARG A 209 -8.19 2.78 5.99
CA ARG A 209 -8.29 3.47 7.30
C ARG A 209 -9.21 2.74 8.27
N GLY A 210 -10.39 2.31 7.81
CA GLY A 210 -11.34 1.56 8.63
C GLY A 210 -10.85 0.19 9.10
N ASN A 211 -9.71 -0.32 8.60
CA ASN A 211 -9.14 -1.61 8.95
C ASN A 211 -7.75 -1.54 9.58
N VAL A 212 -7.14 -0.37 9.67
CA VAL A 212 -5.86 -0.19 10.40
C VAL A 212 -6.09 -0.44 11.89
N GLU A 213 -5.30 -1.35 12.48
CA GLU A 213 -5.36 -1.66 13.92
C GLU A 213 -4.14 -1.15 14.70
N ALA A 214 -3.00 -0.91 14.05
CA ALA A 214 -1.77 -0.48 14.72
C ALA A 214 -1.01 0.58 13.90
N LEU A 215 -0.69 1.71 14.54
CA LEU A 215 0.10 2.82 13.98
C LEU A 215 1.25 3.20 14.91
N ASP A 216 2.38 3.55 14.31
CA ASP A 216 3.60 4.03 14.97
C ASP A 216 4.22 5.16 14.13
N PHE A 217 4.32 6.36 14.68
CA PHE A 217 4.92 7.49 13.96
C PHE A 217 5.43 8.59 14.91
N PRO A 218 6.41 9.39 14.48
CA PRO A 218 6.80 10.61 15.18
C PRO A 218 5.79 11.74 15.05
N TRP A 219 5.57 12.47 16.14
CA TRP A 219 4.79 13.72 16.16
C TRP A 219 5.60 14.90 15.63
N GLU A 220 6.12 14.74 14.42
CA GLU A 220 6.97 15.67 13.71
C GLU A 220 6.54 15.71 12.25
N SER A 221 6.58 16.89 11.62
CA SER A 221 6.36 17.04 10.18
C SER A 221 7.67 17.46 9.53
N GLY A 222 8.19 16.65 8.60
CA GLY A 222 9.41 16.97 7.88
C GLY A 222 9.30 18.29 7.12
N SER A 223 8.12 18.56 6.55
CA SER A 223 7.81 19.81 5.85
C SER A 223 7.79 21.02 6.80
N ASP A 224 7.16 20.91 7.97
CA ASP A 224 7.14 21.98 8.99
C ASP A 224 8.54 22.28 9.53
N SER A 225 9.32 21.22 9.81
CA SER A 225 10.71 21.33 10.24
C SER A 225 11.56 22.04 9.19
N LYS A 226 11.48 21.62 7.92
CA LYS A 226 12.22 22.26 6.83
C LYS A 226 11.88 23.75 6.69
N GLN A 227 10.60 24.10 6.74
CA GLN A 227 10.16 25.49 6.66
C GLN A 227 10.69 26.34 7.84
N LYS A 228 10.66 25.81 9.06
CA LYS A 228 11.21 26.49 10.26
C LYS A 228 12.70 26.77 10.10
N TRP A 229 13.47 25.78 9.63
CA TRP A 229 14.91 25.92 9.41
C TRP A 229 15.26 26.89 8.27
N GLU A 230 14.45 26.94 7.22
CA GLU A 230 14.63 27.90 6.12
C GLU A 230 14.34 29.35 6.57
N LEU A 231 13.32 29.55 7.41
CA LEU A 231 12.94 30.88 7.91
C LEU A 231 13.86 31.38 9.02
N PHE A 232 14.32 30.49 9.91
CA PHE A 232 15.08 30.85 11.10
C PHE A 232 16.27 29.89 11.34
N PRO A 233 17.29 29.87 10.46
CA PRO A 233 18.38 28.88 10.55
C PRO A 233 19.23 28.97 11.82
N GLN A 234 19.25 30.14 12.48
CA GLN A 234 20.03 30.40 13.69
C GLN A 234 19.24 30.15 14.99
N CYS A 235 17.95 29.80 14.91
CA CYS A 235 17.13 29.60 16.10
C CYS A 235 17.39 28.21 16.67
N GLU A 236 18.17 28.14 17.76
CA GLU A 236 18.46 26.87 18.46
C GLU A 236 17.16 26.18 18.88
N ASP A 237 16.12 26.92 19.26
CA ASP A 237 14.84 26.38 19.73
C ASP A 237 13.93 25.79 18.64
N ASN A 238 14.38 25.72 17.37
CA ASN A 238 13.54 25.17 16.30
C ASN A 238 13.12 23.71 16.56
N HIS A 239 13.98 22.92 17.19
CA HIS A 239 13.70 21.53 17.57
C HIS A 239 12.73 21.38 18.76
N LEU A 240 12.46 22.47 19.49
CA LEU A 240 11.51 22.51 20.60
C LEU A 240 10.09 22.88 20.17
N LYS A 241 9.89 23.30 18.91
CA LYS A 241 8.57 23.73 18.43
C LYS A 241 7.77 22.53 17.93
N LEU A 242 6.62 22.29 18.57
CA LEU A 242 5.62 21.33 18.10
C LEU A 242 5.21 21.60 16.64
N PRO A 243 4.83 20.55 15.88
CA PRO A 243 4.45 20.71 14.49
C PRO A 243 3.20 21.58 14.35
N SER A 244 3.19 22.46 13.36
CA SER A 244 2.00 23.26 13.02
C SER A 244 1.33 22.81 11.73
N LEU A 245 2.12 22.32 10.78
CA LEU A 245 1.64 21.78 9.52
C LEU A 245 1.08 20.37 9.69
N HIS A 246 0.05 20.04 8.90
CA HIS A 246 -0.59 18.73 8.81
C HIS A 246 -1.27 18.19 10.07
N VAL A 247 -1.18 18.86 11.22
CA VAL A 247 -1.74 18.36 12.48
C VAL A 247 -3.25 18.10 12.38
N ASP A 248 -4.03 19.09 11.91
CA ASP A 248 -5.48 18.94 11.79
C ASP A 248 -5.85 17.78 10.86
N GLN A 249 -5.18 17.70 9.70
CA GLN A 249 -5.41 16.65 8.71
C GLN A 249 -5.02 15.27 9.24
N CYS A 250 -3.89 15.17 9.96
CA CYS A 250 -3.43 13.95 10.61
C CYS A 250 -4.48 13.45 11.62
N VAL A 251 -4.94 14.33 12.52
CA VAL A 251 -5.95 13.97 13.51
C VAL A 251 -7.28 13.57 12.84
N ASP A 252 -7.73 14.32 11.84
CA ASP A 252 -8.97 14.01 11.12
C ASP A 252 -8.91 12.64 10.39
N LEU A 253 -7.72 12.24 9.90
CA LEU A 253 -7.51 10.92 9.29
C LEU A 253 -7.41 9.81 10.35
N LEU A 254 -6.75 10.07 11.48
CA LEU A 254 -6.69 9.14 12.62
C LEU A 254 -8.09 8.87 13.19
N GLN A 255 -8.96 9.88 13.26
CA GLN A 255 -10.36 9.71 13.67
C GLN A 255 -11.16 8.78 12.74
N GLN A 256 -10.76 8.68 11.47
CA GLN A 256 -11.37 7.75 10.51
C GLN A 256 -10.85 6.31 10.67
N CYS A 257 -9.81 6.09 11.46
CA CYS A 257 -9.27 4.77 11.77
C CYS A 257 -10.08 4.09 12.88
N THR A 258 -11.33 3.74 12.58
CA THR A 258 -12.33 3.27 13.56
C THR A 258 -11.99 1.96 14.27
N ARG A 259 -11.00 1.22 13.78
CA ARG A 259 -10.51 -0.05 14.36
C ARG A 259 -9.10 0.08 14.95
N LEU A 260 -8.57 1.29 15.07
CA LEU A 260 -7.25 1.54 15.64
C LEU A 260 -7.22 1.11 17.11
N LYS A 261 -6.42 0.08 17.42
CA LYS A 261 -6.27 -0.49 18.78
C LYS A 261 -4.97 -0.06 19.45
N TYR A 262 -3.93 0.13 18.65
CA TYR A 262 -2.58 0.47 19.10
C TYR A 262 -2.11 1.73 18.41
N LEU A 263 -1.78 2.75 19.19
CA LEU A 263 -1.23 4.00 18.68
C LEU A 263 0.05 4.30 19.45
N ARG A 264 1.17 4.35 18.73
CA ARG A 264 2.46 4.76 19.28
C ARG A 264 2.82 6.10 18.66
N ILE A 265 3.07 7.09 19.50
CA ILE A 265 3.44 8.43 19.09
C ILE A 265 4.79 8.74 19.69
N GLN A 266 5.75 9.01 18.83
CA GLN A 266 7.11 9.34 19.24
C GLN A 266 7.27 10.86 19.30
N PHE A 267 7.85 11.37 20.37
CA PHE A 267 8.29 12.76 20.49
C PHE A 267 9.80 12.82 20.67
N SER A 268 10.43 13.90 20.20
CA SER A 268 11.82 14.17 20.54
C SER A 268 11.99 14.31 22.06
N GLN A 269 13.16 13.92 22.57
CA GLN A 269 13.42 13.96 24.01
C GLN A 269 13.39 15.41 24.51
N GLU A 270 13.90 16.31 23.69
CA GLU A 270 14.01 17.75 23.94
C GLU A 270 12.63 18.40 24.09
N VAL A 271 11.67 18.00 23.24
CA VAL A 271 10.27 18.46 23.37
C VAL A 271 9.67 18.02 24.71
N LEU A 272 9.85 16.76 25.07
CA LEU A 272 9.28 16.21 26.32
C LEU A 272 9.98 16.73 27.58
N SER A 273 11.27 17.10 27.51
CA SER A 273 12.02 17.60 28.67
C SER A 273 11.96 19.11 28.85
N SER A 274 11.88 19.86 27.75
CA SER A 274 12.11 21.31 27.77
C SER A 274 10.82 22.13 27.66
N ILE A 275 9.76 21.59 27.05
CA ILE A 275 8.48 22.31 26.96
C ILE A 275 7.78 22.28 28.32
N SER A 276 7.34 23.44 28.79
CA SER A 276 6.55 23.52 30.02
C SER A 276 5.20 22.80 29.84
N LYS A 277 4.72 22.15 30.90
CA LYS A 277 3.41 21.46 30.89
C LYS A 277 2.28 22.36 30.39
N CYS A 278 2.19 23.60 30.88
CA CYS A 278 1.17 24.56 30.46
C CYS A 278 1.24 24.85 28.94
N THR A 279 2.44 25.04 28.39
CA THR A 279 2.63 25.26 26.95
C THR A 279 2.21 24.04 26.13
N PHE A 280 2.59 22.84 26.59
CA PHE A 280 2.23 21.58 25.90
C PHE A 280 0.71 21.34 25.91
N GLU A 281 0.05 21.56 27.05
CA GLU A 281 -1.41 21.37 27.21
C GLU A 281 -2.24 22.40 26.44
N THR A 282 -1.70 23.60 26.24
CA THR A 282 -2.38 24.69 25.52
C THR A 282 -2.11 24.68 24.02
N ASP A 283 -1.16 23.88 23.54
CA ASP A 283 -0.86 23.74 22.12
C ASP A 283 -2.10 23.24 21.35
N PRO A 284 -2.51 23.92 20.27
CA PRO A 284 -3.71 23.57 19.53
C PRO A 284 -3.64 22.17 18.90
N GLY A 285 -2.44 21.76 18.46
CA GLY A 285 -2.21 20.45 17.87
C GLY A 285 -2.32 19.33 18.89
N ILE A 286 -1.74 19.50 20.07
CA ILE A 286 -1.88 18.55 21.20
C ILE A 286 -3.33 18.48 21.66
N ARG A 287 -4.03 19.62 21.83
CA ARG A 287 -5.46 19.62 22.17
C ARG A 287 -6.31 18.91 21.13
N ARG A 288 -5.97 19.07 19.84
CA ARG A 288 -6.62 18.36 18.75
C ARG A 288 -6.34 16.86 18.83
N LEU A 289 -5.10 16.46 19.10
CA LEU A 289 -4.73 15.06 19.30
C LEU A 289 -5.48 14.41 20.48
N CYS A 290 -5.69 15.12 21.59
CA CYS A 290 -6.52 14.66 22.70
C CYS A 290 -8.00 14.43 22.31
N SER A 291 -8.45 14.90 21.15
CA SER A 291 -9.80 14.62 20.64
C SER A 291 -9.96 13.24 20.01
N LEU A 292 -8.85 12.50 19.80
CA LEU A 292 -8.91 11.10 19.38
C LEU A 292 -9.69 10.28 20.40
N ARG A 293 -10.53 9.37 19.92
CA ARG A 293 -11.41 8.55 20.77
C ARG A 293 -11.16 7.08 20.53
N ARG A 294 -11.45 6.27 21.55
CA ARG A 294 -11.55 4.81 21.48
C ARG A 294 -10.25 4.07 21.12
N ILE A 295 -9.09 4.60 21.49
CA ILE A 295 -7.82 3.92 21.29
C ILE A 295 -7.36 3.34 22.63
N PRO A 296 -7.49 2.01 22.85
CA PRO A 296 -7.25 1.39 24.15
C PRO A 296 -5.78 1.29 24.54
N ASN A 297 -4.85 1.30 23.57
CA ASN A 297 -3.43 1.14 23.84
C ASN A 297 -2.63 2.27 23.20
N VAL A 298 -2.42 3.35 23.95
CA VAL A 298 -1.61 4.48 23.53
C VAL A 298 -0.24 4.40 24.20
N LYS A 299 0.82 4.57 23.41
CA LYS A 299 2.19 4.69 23.91
C LYS A 299 2.80 5.98 23.42
N ILE A 300 3.16 6.86 24.35
CA ILE A 300 3.93 8.07 24.07
C ILE A 300 5.38 7.79 24.48
N TYR A 301 6.34 7.97 23.58
CA TYR A 301 7.74 7.61 23.86
C TYR A 301 8.74 8.49 23.10
N SER A 302 10.04 8.29 23.36
CA SER A 302 11.16 9.00 22.73
C SER A 302 12.24 8.01 22.27
N LEU A 303 13.06 8.43 21.31
CA LEU A 303 14.30 7.79 20.82
C LEU A 303 15.18 7.21 21.92
N ILE A 304 15.48 8.08 22.88
CA ILE A 304 16.68 7.97 23.70
C ILE A 304 16.38 7.28 25.03
N SER A 305 15.12 7.23 25.43
CA SER A 305 14.71 6.58 26.68
C SER A 305 13.35 5.90 26.54
N GLU A 306 13.19 4.74 27.18
CA GLU A 306 11.85 4.29 27.56
C GLU A 306 11.32 5.34 28.55
N VAL A 307 10.44 6.21 28.05
CA VAL A 307 9.93 7.42 28.72
C VAL A 307 8.98 7.09 29.87
N ALA A 308 9.26 6.04 30.64
CA ALA A 308 8.38 5.49 31.64
C ALA A 308 8.07 6.45 32.81
N ASN A 309 8.62 7.67 32.83
CA ASN A 309 8.41 8.66 33.91
C ASN A 309 8.27 10.12 33.44
N ASN A 310 7.90 10.39 32.17
CA ASN A 310 7.63 11.78 31.77
C ASN A 310 6.16 12.13 31.99
N GLY A 311 5.90 13.06 32.91
CA GLY A 311 4.53 13.49 33.24
C GLY A 311 3.73 14.06 32.07
N LEU A 312 4.36 14.56 31.00
CA LEU A 312 3.67 14.99 29.77
C LEU A 312 3.20 13.80 28.94
N ALA A 313 4.06 12.78 28.81
CA ALA A 313 3.75 11.57 28.06
C ALA A 313 2.63 10.78 28.73
N GLU A 314 2.68 10.65 30.06
CA GLU A 314 1.60 10.04 30.86
C GLU A 314 0.30 10.83 30.75
N TRP A 315 0.36 12.16 30.92
CA TRP A 315 -0.81 13.01 30.77
C TRP A 315 -1.47 12.87 29.40
N LEU A 316 -0.69 12.93 28.31
CA LEU A 316 -1.23 12.82 26.95
C LEU A 316 -1.83 11.45 26.68
N LYS A 317 -1.16 10.39 27.15
CA LYS A 317 -1.69 9.03 27.09
C LYS A 317 -3.05 8.94 27.79
N ASP A 318 -3.14 9.46 29.01
CA ASP A 318 -4.37 9.44 29.80
C ASP A 318 -5.50 10.22 29.10
N GLN A 319 -5.20 11.38 28.50
CA GLN A 319 -6.19 12.16 27.75
C GLN A 319 -6.76 11.38 26.55
N ILE A 320 -5.93 10.65 25.81
CA ILE A 320 -6.38 9.91 24.61
C ILE A 320 -7.15 8.63 25.03
N GLU A 321 -6.68 7.91 26.05
CA GLU A 321 -7.32 6.67 26.51
C GLU A 321 -8.65 6.95 27.25
N HIS A 322 -8.70 7.95 28.14
CA HIS A 322 -9.82 8.20 29.07
C HIS A 322 -10.86 9.22 28.58
N SER A 323 -10.68 9.83 27.40
CA SER A 323 -11.68 10.75 26.81
C SER A 323 -13.09 10.14 26.61
N ASN A 324 -13.26 8.84 26.85
CA ASN A 324 -14.53 8.14 26.69
C ASN A 324 -15.40 8.09 27.95
N GLU A 325 -14.84 8.16 29.16
CA GLU A 325 -15.60 7.90 30.40
C GLU A 325 -16.45 9.10 30.83
N LEU A 326 -15.94 10.32 30.66
CA LEU A 326 -16.56 11.54 31.17
C LEU A 326 -17.85 11.98 30.44
N ARG A 327 -18.16 11.38 29.28
CA ARG A 327 -19.40 11.72 28.53
C ARG A 327 -20.52 10.71 28.69
N ALA A 328 -20.22 9.44 29.03
CA ALA A 328 -21.25 8.44 29.26
C ALA A 328 -22.10 8.78 30.50
N THR A 329 -21.51 9.48 31.47
CA THR A 329 -22.15 9.92 32.73
C THR A 329 -22.94 11.22 32.61
N GLN A 330 -22.83 11.97 31.51
CA GLN A 330 -23.58 13.22 31.30
C GLN A 330 -24.84 13.05 30.42
N SER A 331 -25.06 11.86 29.87
CA SER A 331 -26.23 11.53 29.03
C SER A 331 -27.19 10.53 29.68
N THR A 332 -27.16 10.40 31.01
CA THR A 332 -28.14 9.64 31.82
C THR A 332 -28.94 10.59 32.69
#